data_AF-F0GGL5-F1
#
_entry.id   AF-F0GGL5-F1
#
_cell.length_a   1.000
_cell.length_b   1.000
_cell.length_c   1.000
_cell.angle_alpha   90.00
_cell.angle_beta   90.00
_cell.angle_gamma   90.00
#
_symmetry.space_group_name_H-M   'P 1'
#
loop_
_entity.id
_entity.type
_entity.pdbx_description
1 polymer ?
#
loop_
_entity_poly.entity_id
_entity_poly.type
_entity_poly.pdbx_seq_one_letter_code
_entity_poly.pdbx_strand_id
1 'polypeptide(L)'
;MLRANEAMQCDPFEFADDGLAVKGRYFTVQNAVACGQHWSDYVTFRYDPRTHGWVFSSQIDTESFPLDDKPDSVTVTRADPHRPVSFSQWRRKE
;
A
#
# COMPACT_ATOMS: atom_id res chain seq x y z
N MET A 1 32.99 8.09 -11.01
CA MET A 1 31.70 8.73 -10.69
C MET A 1 30.64 7.63 -10.68
N LEU A 2 29.94 7.41 -9.56
CA LEU A 2 28.86 6.43 -9.47
C LEU A 2 27.65 6.87 -10.31
N ARG A 3 26.98 5.92 -10.97
CA ARG A 3 25.60 6.06 -11.49
C ARG A 3 24.80 4.82 -11.06
N ALA A 4 24.57 4.69 -9.76
CA ALA A 4 23.74 3.64 -9.16
C ALA A 4 22.22 3.87 -9.39
N ASN A 5 21.84 4.73 -10.34
CA ASN A 5 20.47 5.20 -10.56
C ASN A 5 19.88 4.72 -11.89
N GLU A 6 20.46 3.69 -12.52
CA GLU A 6 19.98 3.15 -13.80
C GLU A 6 19.07 1.92 -13.65
N ALA A 7 18.60 1.62 -12.44
CA ALA A 7 17.54 0.64 -12.22
C ALA A 7 16.17 1.34 -12.35
N MET A 8 15.62 1.28 -13.56
CA MET A 8 14.35 1.93 -13.91
C MET A 8 13.09 1.18 -13.44
N GLN A 9 13.21 0.16 -12.58
CA GLN A 9 12.06 -0.71 -12.28
C GLN A 9 12.19 -1.42 -10.93
N CYS A 10 11.56 -0.84 -9.90
CA CYS A 10 11.30 -1.48 -8.61
C CYS A 10 9.82 -1.37 -8.21
N ASP A 11 8.96 -0.91 -9.13
CA ASP A 11 7.52 -0.89 -8.91
C ASP A 11 6.93 -2.25 -9.33
N PRO A 12 6.19 -2.98 -8.47
CA PRO A 12 5.44 -4.17 -8.89
C PRO A 12 4.30 -3.84 -9.85
N PHE A 13 3.97 -2.56 -10.02
CA PHE A 13 3.04 -2.05 -11.02
C PHE A 13 3.79 -1.64 -12.29
N GLU A 14 3.26 -1.96 -13.46
CA GLU A 14 3.78 -1.37 -14.69
C GLU A 14 3.56 0.16 -14.64
N PHE A 15 4.37 0.95 -15.35
CA PHE A 15 4.22 2.42 -15.44
C PHE A 15 2.80 2.91 -15.84
N ALA A 16 1.92 2.00 -16.26
CA ALA A 16 0.55 2.23 -16.67
C ALA A 16 -0.51 1.97 -15.57
N ASP A 17 -0.15 1.34 -14.45
CA ASP A 17 -1.04 1.15 -13.30
C ASP A 17 -0.78 2.30 -12.32
N ASP A 18 -1.66 3.30 -12.27
CA ASP A 18 -1.55 4.54 -11.46
C ASP A 18 -1.61 4.28 -9.91
N GLY A 19 -0.95 3.24 -9.42
CA GLY A 19 -0.99 2.83 -8.02
C GLY A 19 -2.37 2.33 -7.58
N LEU A 20 -3.20 1.81 -8.49
CA LEU A 20 -4.56 1.33 -8.18
C LEU A 20 -4.80 -0.09 -8.72
N ALA A 21 -5.04 -1.04 -7.84
CA ALA A 21 -5.46 -2.40 -8.19
C ALA A 21 -6.93 -2.64 -7.79
N VAL A 22 -7.72 -3.27 -8.67
CA VAL A 22 -9.12 -3.62 -8.38
C VAL A 22 -9.34 -5.12 -8.51
N LYS A 23 -9.96 -5.74 -7.50
CA LYS A 23 -10.34 -7.16 -7.54
C LYS A 23 -11.70 -7.38 -6.89
N GLY A 24 -12.71 -7.66 -7.72
CA GLY A 24 -14.08 -7.88 -7.25
C GLY A 24 -14.61 -6.66 -6.49
N ARG A 25 -14.91 -6.82 -5.19
CA ARG A 25 -15.41 -5.75 -4.32
C ARG A 25 -14.30 -5.04 -3.53
N TYR A 26 -13.07 -5.09 -4.01
CA TYR A 26 -11.91 -4.51 -3.35
C TYR A 26 -11.16 -3.62 -4.32
N PHE A 27 -10.62 -2.53 -3.80
CA PHE A 27 -9.56 -1.78 -4.47
C PHE A 27 -8.42 -1.51 -3.51
N THR A 28 -7.20 -1.46 -4.03
CA THR A 28 -5.97 -1.20 -3.29
C THR A 28 -5.25 -0.03 -3.92
N VAL A 29 -4.87 0.95 -3.10
CA VAL A 29 -4.09 2.11 -3.52
C VAL A 29 -2.66 1.94 -2.99
N GLN A 30 -1.68 2.08 -3.88
CA GLN A 30 -0.29 2.34 -3.53
C GLN A 30 -0.20 3.81 -3.10
N ASN A 31 -0.06 4.03 -1.80
CA ASN A 31 -0.16 5.37 -1.22
C ASN A 31 1.16 6.15 -1.35
N ALA A 32 2.30 5.45 -1.28
CA ALA A 32 3.62 6.03 -1.49
C ALA A 32 4.66 4.96 -1.86
N VAL A 33 5.57 5.33 -2.75
CA VAL A 33 6.81 4.61 -3.09
C VAL A 33 7.93 5.62 -3.23
N ALA A 34 9.08 5.35 -2.61
CA ALA A 34 10.29 6.12 -2.88
C ALA A 34 11.21 5.33 -3.83
N CYS A 35 11.44 5.86 -5.03
CA CYS A 35 12.48 5.35 -5.94
C CYS A 35 13.85 5.47 -5.26
N GLY A 36 14.42 4.31 -4.89
CA GLY A 36 15.71 4.17 -4.23
C GLY A 36 15.68 4.11 -2.69
N GLN A 37 14.51 4.18 -2.04
CA GLN A 37 14.37 4.14 -0.58
C GLN A 37 13.17 3.28 -0.15
N HIS A 38 13.30 1.97 -0.24
CA HIS A 38 13.16 1.03 0.88
C HIS A 38 11.82 0.93 1.63
N TRP A 39 10.72 1.56 1.20
CA TRP A 39 9.40 1.28 1.78
C TRP A 39 8.23 1.47 0.81
N SER A 40 7.17 0.68 1.00
CA SER A 40 5.90 0.76 0.25
C SER A 40 4.71 0.68 1.20
N ASP A 41 3.68 1.49 0.95
CA ASP A 41 2.41 1.52 1.70
C ASP A 41 1.23 1.20 0.77
N TYR A 42 0.56 0.08 1.04
CA TYR A 42 -0.63 -0.36 0.29
C TYR A 42 -1.87 -0.34 1.17
N VAL A 43 -2.88 0.42 0.76
CA VAL A 43 -4.15 0.57 1.50
C VAL A 43 -5.29 -0.04 0.69
N THR A 44 -5.98 -1.01 1.28
CA THR A 44 -7.09 -1.72 0.65
C THR A 44 -8.42 -1.34 1.27
N PHE A 45 -9.39 -1.05 0.42
CA PHE A 45 -10.78 -0.82 0.78
C PHE A 45 -11.67 -1.89 0.16
N ARG A 46 -12.76 -2.20 0.86
CA ARG A 46 -13.80 -3.13 0.38
C ARG A 46 -15.14 -2.43 0.28
N TYR A 47 -15.95 -2.82 -0.69
CA TYR A 47 -17.32 -2.35 -0.81
C TYR A 47 -18.19 -3.01 0.27
N ASP A 48 -18.92 -2.20 1.02
CA ASP A 48 -19.94 -2.62 1.97
C ASP A 48 -21.34 -2.41 1.36
N PRO A 49 -22.05 -3.50 1.01
CA PRO A 49 -23.38 -3.41 0.41
C PRO A 49 -24.45 -2.91 1.37
N ARG A 50 -24.20 -2.86 2.69
CA ARG A 50 -25.18 -2.36 3.67
C ARG A 50 -25.24 -0.84 3.69
N THR A 51 -24.09 -0.22 3.49
CA THR A 51 -23.91 1.24 3.52
C THR A 51 -23.72 1.85 2.13
N HIS A 52 -23.64 1.01 1.10
CA HIS A 52 -23.35 1.39 -0.29
C HIS A 52 -22.05 2.21 -0.39
N GLY A 53 -21.08 1.89 0.47
CA GLY A 53 -19.85 2.66 0.63
C GLY A 53 -18.61 1.79 0.65
N TRP A 54 -17.45 2.44 0.64
CA TRP A 54 -16.16 1.78 0.77
C TRP A 54 -15.67 1.88 2.21
N VAL A 55 -15.19 0.77 2.76
CA VAL A 55 -14.67 0.70 4.12
C VAL A 55 -13.26 0.12 4.13
N PHE A 56 -12.44 0.60 5.06
CA PHE A 56 -11.08 0.11 5.24
C PHE A 56 -11.08 -1.41 5.44
N SER A 57 -10.16 -2.09 4.77
CA SER A 57 -9.95 -3.53 4.88
C SER A 57 -8.60 -3.83 5.50
N SER A 58 -7.54 -3.27 4.94
CA SER A 58 -6.18 -3.49 5.43
C SER A 58 -5.20 -2.44 4.92
N GLN A 59 -4.10 -2.26 5.63
CA GLN A 59 -2.91 -1.55 5.21
C GLN A 59 -1.71 -2.49 5.35
N ILE A 60 -0.81 -2.47 4.37
CA ILE A 60 0.43 -3.22 4.37
C ILE A 60 1.57 -2.22 4.18
N ASP A 61 2.39 -2.09 5.20
CA ASP A 61 3.61 -1.31 5.18
C ASP A 61 4.78 -2.29 5.04
N THR A 62 5.57 -2.13 3.99
CA THR A 62 6.78 -2.93 3.77
C THR A 62 7.97 -2.00 3.85
N GLU A 63 8.99 -2.40 4.59
CA GLU A 63 10.30 -1.78 4.60
C GLU A 63 11.33 -2.81 4.16
N SER A 64 12.14 -2.48 3.16
CA SER A 64 13.20 -3.35 2.65
C SER A 64 14.56 -2.77 2.97
N PHE A 65 15.53 -3.61 3.32
CA PHE A 65 16.87 -3.17 3.71
C PHE A 65 18.00 -3.80 2.88
N PRO A 66 17.96 -3.70 1.53
CA PRO A 66 18.89 -4.42 0.65
C PRO A 66 20.37 -4.06 0.83
N LEU A 67 20.69 -2.95 1.50
CA LEU A 67 22.06 -2.48 1.72
C LEU A 67 22.56 -2.63 3.16
N ASP A 68 21.66 -2.90 4.13
CA ASP A 68 22.00 -2.80 5.56
C ASP A 68 22.19 -4.16 6.25
N ASP A 69 22.20 -5.28 5.51
CA ASP A 69 22.22 -6.66 6.04
C ASP A 69 21.19 -6.88 7.18
N LYS A 70 20.05 -6.20 7.03
CA LYS A 70 18.89 -6.29 7.92
C LYS A 70 17.77 -7.02 7.19
N PRO A 71 16.96 -7.82 7.91
CA PRO A 71 15.79 -8.42 7.31
C PRO A 71 14.76 -7.34 6.94
N ASP A 72 14.08 -7.56 5.82
CA ASP A 72 12.90 -6.79 5.45
C ASP A 72 11.82 -6.92 6.54
N SER A 73 11.05 -5.85 6.71
CA SER A 73 9.96 -5.75 7.66
C SER A 73 8.63 -5.60 6.92
N VAL A 74 7.62 -6.36 7.33
CA VAL A 74 6.27 -6.24 6.80
C VAL A 74 5.31 -6.10 7.97
N THR A 75 4.60 -4.98 8.02
CA THR A 75 3.55 -4.71 8.99
C THR A 75 2.21 -4.75 8.29
N VAL A 76 1.26 -5.50 8.86
CA VAL A 76 -0.11 -5.60 8.33
C VAL A 76 -1.10 -5.12 9.36
N THR A 77 -1.76 -4.01 9.07
CA THR A 77 -2.91 -3.52 9.85
C THR A 77 -4.20 -4.00 9.20
N ARG A 78 -5.07 -4.67 9.95
CA ARG A 78 -6.39 -5.10 9.46
C ARG A 78 -7.51 -4.28 10.10
N ALA A 79 -8.62 -4.14 9.37
CA ALA A 79 -9.81 -3.49 9.89
C ALA A 79 -10.39 -4.24 11.09
N ASP A 80 -10.89 -3.48 12.07
CA ASP A 80 -11.73 -4.01 13.14
C ASP A 80 -13.15 -4.24 12.59
N PRO A 81 -13.65 -5.49 12.54
CA PRO A 81 -14.99 -5.78 12.02
C PRO A 81 -16.11 -5.15 12.85
N HIS A 82 -15.86 -4.80 14.12
CA HIS A 82 -16.84 -4.16 14.99
C HIS A 82 -16.83 -2.64 14.88
N ARG A 83 -15.81 -2.05 14.26
CA ARG A 83 -15.63 -0.60 14.09
C ARG A 83 -15.22 -0.28 12.64
N PRO A 84 -16.12 -0.45 11.66
CA PRO A 84 -15.81 -0.17 10.26
C PRO A 84 -15.47 1.31 10.09
N VAL A 85 -14.34 1.58 9.41
CA VAL A 85 -13.89 2.94 9.06
C VAL A 85 -14.25 3.19 7.60
N SER A 86 -15.06 4.22 7.33
CA SER A 86 -15.40 4.57 5.95
C SER A 86 -14.20 5.16 5.20
N PHE A 87 -14.22 5.10 3.87
CA PHE A 87 -13.19 5.70 3.03
C PHE A 87 -12.96 7.19 3.34
N SER A 88 -14.03 7.97 3.55
CA SER A 88 -13.91 9.40 3.87
C SER A 88 -13.34 9.69 5.26
N GLN A 89 -13.50 8.75 6.20
CA GLN A 89 -12.99 8.84 7.57
C GLN A 89 -11.58 8.27 7.72
N TRP A 90 -11.15 7.41 6.81
CA TRP A 90 -9.83 6.80 6.87
C TRP A 90 -8.74 7.88 6.81
N ARG A 91 -7.73 7.69 7.66
CA ARG A 91 -6.52 8.52 7.73
C ARG A 91 -5.36 7.58 7.96
N ARG A 92 -4.22 7.88 7.33
CA ARG A 92 -2.96 7.21 7.66
C ARG A 92 -2.63 7.49 9.11
N LYS A 93 -2.23 6.46 9.85
CA LYS A 93 -1.66 6.66 11.19
C LYS A 93 -0.24 7.19 11.01
N GLU A 94 0.08 8.30 11.66
CA GLU A 94 1.44 8.84 11.73
C GLU A 94 2.34 7.96 12.58
#